data_AF-A0A3D9H574-F1
#
_entry.id   AF-A0A3D9H574-F1
#
_cell.length_a   1.000
_cell.length_b   1.000
_cell.length_c   1.000
_cell.angle_alpha   90.00
_cell.angle_beta   90.00
_cell.angle_gamma   90.00
#
_symmetry.space_group_name_H-M   'P 1'
#
loop_
_entity.id
_entity.type
_entity.pdbx_description
1 polymer ?
#
loop_
_entity_poly.entity_id
_entity_poly.type
_entity_poly.pdbx_seq_one_letter_code
_entity_poly.pdbx_strand_id
1 'polypeptide(L)' 'MKKSFYILGFITFFILGIGAMFEFLTWPYRGIIVFIGFLFLNFGLIPTYFYQKYKQCLI' A
#
# COMPACT_ATOMS: atom_id res chain seq x y z
N MET A 1 -11.15 -13.79 -3.28
CA MET A 1 -10.25 -12.63 -3.54
C MET A 1 -9.07 -13.10 -4.37
N LYS A 2 -8.70 -12.36 -5.42
CA LYS A 2 -7.60 -12.77 -6.32
C LYS A 2 -6.27 -12.79 -5.56
N LYS A 3 -5.38 -13.77 -5.82
CA LYS A 3 -4.03 -13.85 -5.24
C LYS A 3 -3.24 -12.53 -5.36
N SER A 4 -3.46 -11.78 -6.44
CA SER A 4 -2.87 -10.45 -6.65
C SER A 4 -3.22 -9.42 -5.56
N PHE A 5 -4.37 -9.51 -4.91
CA PHE A 5 -4.74 -8.56 -3.84
C PHE A 5 -3.90 -8.77 -2.59
N TYR A 6 -3.63 -10.03 -2.22
CA TYR A 6 -2.75 -10.35 -1.10
C TYR A 6 -1.31 -9.90 -1.36
N ILE A 7 -0.82 -10.07 -2.58
CA ILE A 7 0.53 -9.63 -2.97
C ILE A 7 0.64 -8.10 -2.93
N LEU A 8 -0.36 -7.38 -3.45
CA LEU A 8 -0.44 -5.92 -3.37
C LEU A 8 -0.51 -5.42 -1.92
N GLY A 9 -1.31 -6.08 -1.08
CA GLY A 9 -1.40 -5.80 0.34
C GLY A 9 -0.07 -5.95 1.06
N PHE A 10 0.59 -7.09 0.83
CA PHE A 10 1.89 -7.37 1.41
C PHE A 10 2.94 -6.33 1.00
N ILE A 11 3.05 -6.03 -0.30
CA ILE A 11 4.03 -5.05 -0.81
C ILE A 11 3.75 -3.65 -0.23
N THR A 12 2.49 -3.23 -0.16
CA THR A 12 2.10 -1.91 0.37
C THR A 12 2.48 -1.79 1.85
N PHE A 13 2.14 -2.79 2.67
CA PHE A 13 2.51 -2.80 4.09
C PHE A 13 4.01 -2.91 4.31
N PHE A 14 4.71 -3.66 3.46
CA PHE A 14 6.16 -3.82 3.56
C PHE A 14 6.89 -2.49 3.27
N ILE A 15 6.48 -1.77 2.21
CA ILE A 15 7.03 -0.45 1.87
C ILE A 15 6.73 0.58 2.98
N LEU A 16 5.52 0.56 3.55
CA LEU A 16 5.19 1.43 4.68
C LEU A 16 5.98 1.09 5.94
N GLY A 17 6.18 -0.20 6.24
CA GLY A 17 7.00 -0.64 7.37
C GLY A 17 8.45 -0.21 7.23
N ILE A 18 9.02 -0.36 6.04
CA ILE A 18 10.35 0.13 5.70
C ILE A 18 10.42 1.66 5.81
N GLY A 19 9.43 2.38 5.28
CA GLY A 19 9.34 3.83 5.38
C GLY A 19 9.30 4.30 6.83
N ALA A 20 8.48 3.67 7.67
CA ALA A 20 8.42 3.98 9.10
C ALA A 20 9.75 3.70 9.80
N MET A 21 10.44 2.61 9.45
CA MET A 21 11.74 2.28 10.00
C MET A 21 12.81 3.33 9.61
N PHE A 22 12.79 3.81 8.36
CA PHE A 22 13.65 4.91 7.91
C PHE A 22 13.28 6.27 8.54
N GLU A 23 12.02 6.48 8.88
CA GLU A 23 11.56 7.64 9.65
C GLU A 23 12.27 7.70 11.02
N PHE A 24 12.32 6.55 11.73
CA PHE A 24 13.01 6.43 13.02
C PHE A 24 14.52 6.59 12.91
N LEU A 25 15.15 6.08 11.84
CA LEU A 25 16.59 6.23 11.64
C LEU A 25 17.03 7.66 11.27
N THR A 26 16.09 8.63 11.19
CA THR A 26 16.36 10.05 10.87
C THR A 26 17.17 10.22 9.58
N TRP A 27 17.06 9.27 8.65
CA TRP A 27 17.82 9.27 7.42
C TRP A 27 17.38 10.45 6.52
N PRO A 28 18.29 11.06 5.74
CA PRO A 28 17.89 11.97 4.69
C PRO A 28 16.98 11.20 3.72
N TYR A 29 15.93 11.85 3.20
CA TYR A 29 14.90 11.25 2.33
C TYR A 29 13.83 10.36 2.99
N ARG A 30 13.78 10.24 4.33
CA ARG A 30 12.73 9.47 5.05
C ARG A 30 11.29 9.80 4.63
N GLY A 31 10.97 11.09 4.52
CA GLY A 31 9.62 11.54 4.17
C GLY A 31 9.18 11.14 2.76
N ILE A 32 10.13 10.99 1.82
CA ILE A 32 9.83 10.62 0.44
C ILE A 32 9.47 9.13 0.34
N ILE A 33 10.15 8.28 1.12
CA ILE A 33 9.87 6.84 1.16
C ILE A 33 8.50 6.58 1.79
N VAL A 34 8.18 7.27 2.89
CA VAL A 34 6.86 7.21 3.52
C VAL A 34 5.77 7.73 2.58
N PHE A 35 6.02 8.86 1.88
CA PHE A 35 5.09 9.42 0.92
C PHE A 35 4.77 8.44 -0.23
N ILE A 36 5.79 7.77 -0.79
CA ILE A 36 5.61 6.74 -1.82
C ILE A 36 4.77 5.56 -1.29
N GLY A 37 5.00 5.12 -0.05
CA GLY A 37 4.20 4.07 0.58
C GLY A 37 2.73 4.47 0.75
N PHE A 38 2.46 5.71 1.17
CA PHE A 38 1.10 6.25 1.26
C PHE A 38 0.43 6.41 -0.10
N LEU A 39 1.19 6.74 -1.14
CA LEU A 39 0.70 6.85 -2.52
C LEU A 39 0.30 5.48 -3.05
N PHE A 40 1.08 4.43 -2.78
CA PHE A 40 0.72 3.05 -3.11
C PHE A 40 -0.51 2.56 -2.34
N LEU A 41 -0.66 2.95 -1.07
CA LEU A 41 -1.85 2.59 -0.29
C LEU A 41 -3.11 3.26 -0.88
N ASN A 42 -3.03 4.56 -1.18
CA ASN A 42 -4.18 5.32 -1.69
C ASN A 42 -4.54 4.97 -3.14
N PHE A 43 -3.56 4.82 -4.03
CA PHE A 43 -3.80 4.58 -5.46
C PHE A 43 -3.67 3.12 -5.90
N GLY A 44 -3.06 2.26 -5.10
CA GLY A 44 -2.99 0.82 -5.38
C GLY A 44 -4.06 0.07 -4.60
N LEU A 45 -3.96 0.07 -3.28
CA LEU A 45 -4.71 -0.84 -2.40
C LEU A 45 -6.18 -0.46 -2.24
N ILE A 46 -6.49 0.82 -2.03
CA ILE A 46 -7.86 1.31 -1.88
C ILE A 46 -8.70 1.07 -3.16
N PRO A 47 -8.28 1.52 -4.36
CA PRO A 47 -9.07 1.31 -5.57
C PRO A 47 -9.19 -0.16 -5.94
N THR A 48 -8.16 -0.99 -5.73
CA THR A 48 -8.30 -2.44 -5.96
C THR A 48 -9.25 -3.11 -4.97
N TYR A 49 -9.31 -2.64 -3.72
CA TYR A 49 -10.28 -3.11 -2.73
C TYR A 49 -11.72 -2.74 -3.12
N PHE A 50 -11.96 -1.47 -3.46
CA PHE A 50 -13.28 -1.02 -3.91
C PHE A 50 -13.70 -1.76 -5.20
N TYR A 51 -12.79 -1.91 -6.16
CA TYR A 51 -13.09 -2.63 -7.41
C TYR A 51 -13.46 -4.10 -7.17
N GLN A 52 -12.80 -4.78 -6.23
CA GLN A 52 -13.21 -6.13 -5.84
C GLN A 52 -14.60 -6.15 -5.20
N LYS A 53 -14.88 -5.21 -4.30
CA LYS A 53 -16.17 -5.12 -3.60
C LYS A 53 -17.33 -4.83 -4.56
N TYR A 54 -17.13 -3.90 -5.51
CA TYR A 54 -18.12 -3.62 -6.57
C TYR A 54 -18.36 -4.83 -7.46
N LYS A 55 -17.29 -5.54 -7.86
CA LYS A 55 -17.42 -6.74 -8.71
C LYS A 55 -18.13 -7.90 -7.99
N GLN A 56 -18.03 -7.94 -6.67
CA GLN A 56 -18.67 -8.94 -5.83
C GLN A 56 -20.12 -8.59 -5.47
N CYS A 57 -20.53 -7.32 -5.61
CA CYS A 57 -21.92 -6.88 -5.44
C CYS A 57 -22.74 -6.98 -6.73
N LEU A 58 -22.08 -6.99 -7.90
CA LEU A 58 -22.73 -7.01 -9.22
C LEU A 58 -22.95 -8.45 -9.75
N ILE A 59 -22.47 -9.47 -9.04
CA ILE A 59 -22.68 -10.91 -9.30
C ILE A 59 -23.44 -11.48 -8.11
#